data_AF-A0A1D9QFY3-F1
#
_entry.id   AF-A0A1D9QFY3-F1
#
_cell.length_a   1.000
_cell.length_b   1.000
_cell.length_c   1.000
_cell.angle_alpha   90.00
_cell.angle_beta   90.00
_cell.angle_gamma   90.00
#
_symmetry.space_group_name_H-M   'P 1'
#
loop_
_entity.id
_entity.type
_entity.pdbx_description
1 polymer ?
#
loop_
_entity_poly.entity_id
_entity_poly.type
_entity_poly.pdbx_seq_one_letter_code
_entity_poly.pdbx_strand_id
1 'polypeptide(L)'
;MKTQPEGYPKLAALQGTYSQLGIYRRFSTLNARNLLYLQAELVILEADLNQFTKNDCMSEDLNAKHYQKNWYYLSERKNGVANSQYHTMLCVRQKLKEYNECLFQQRQLATFDLPESGNLEFLNHWLVDSRQNDCALEGLDRNVWKEGKDLLVIKPDEIAAESFTRIPRKPLTAIYHIFRMRCRRRQADEESLIYVYNEKIVIRIADMIGSAIASSLPVLAVVVLYSVHEMLARLGIIALFTVVFALALVVTTKAKRVDIFAATAAFASVQVVFVGSTSS
;
A
#
# COMPACT_ATOMS: atom_id res chain seq x y z
N MET A 1 -23.93 25.17 26.06
CA MET A 1 -22.86 24.75 25.16
C MET A 1 -22.85 23.23 25.12
N LYS A 2 -22.96 22.60 23.94
CA LYS A 2 -22.75 21.15 23.83
C LYS A 2 -21.25 20.92 23.94
N THR A 3 -20.80 20.30 25.03
CA THR A 3 -19.43 19.83 25.20
C THR A 3 -19.10 18.91 24.03
N GLN A 4 -18.12 19.29 23.21
CA GLN A 4 -17.64 18.39 22.16
C GLN A 4 -17.00 17.16 22.84
N PRO A 5 -17.24 15.94 22.32
CA PRO A 5 -16.67 14.75 22.92
C PRO A 5 -15.14 14.71 22.69
N GLU A 6 -14.38 14.39 23.73
CA GLU A 6 -12.91 14.32 23.73
C GLU A 6 -12.40 12.88 23.55
N GLY A 7 -11.11 12.68 23.28
CA GLY A 7 -10.51 11.36 23.09
C GLY A 7 -10.94 10.66 21.79
N TYR A 8 -11.33 9.38 21.86
CA TYR A 8 -11.66 8.55 20.68
C TYR A 8 -12.72 9.15 19.75
N PRO A 9 -13.85 9.71 20.23
CA PRO A 9 -14.82 10.37 19.36
C PRO A 9 -14.22 11.52 18.52
N LYS A 10 -13.35 12.34 19.11
CA LYS A 10 -12.70 13.46 18.41
C LYS A 10 -11.68 12.98 17.39
N LEU A 11 -10.90 11.97 17.76
CA LEU A 11 -9.96 11.30 16.85
C LEU A 11 -10.72 10.65 15.68
N ALA A 12 -11.82 9.96 15.94
CA ALA A 12 -12.67 9.36 14.91
C ALA A 12 -13.28 10.42 13.98
N ALA A 13 -13.70 11.57 14.51
CA ALA A 13 -14.18 12.69 13.71
C ALA A 13 -13.09 13.26 12.79
N LEU A 14 -11.84 13.36 13.27
CA LEU A 14 -10.69 13.77 12.46
C LEU A 14 -10.42 12.75 11.35
N GLN A 15 -10.30 11.47 11.69
CA GLN A 15 -10.00 10.40 10.73
C GLN A 15 -11.13 10.16 9.72
N GLY A 16 -12.38 10.40 10.12
CA GLY A 16 -13.54 10.37 9.22
C GLY A 16 -13.58 11.56 8.26
N THR A 17 -13.09 12.72 8.70
CA THR A 17 -12.99 13.94 7.85
C THR A 17 -11.83 13.84 6.87
N TYR A 18 -10.70 13.30 7.32
CA TYR A 18 -9.45 13.22 6.56
C TYR A 18 -9.04 11.75 6.41
N SER A 19 -9.48 11.11 5.32
CA SER A 19 -9.23 9.69 5.06
C SER A 19 -7.75 9.28 5.06
N GLN A 20 -6.85 10.21 4.71
CA GLN A 20 -5.39 10.03 4.76
C GLN A 20 -4.82 9.94 6.19
N LEU A 21 -5.58 10.40 7.19
CA LEU A 21 -5.29 10.23 8.61
C LEU A 21 -5.94 8.99 9.21
N GLY A 22 -6.70 8.22 8.41
CA GLY A 22 -7.24 6.90 8.74
C GLY A 22 -6.15 5.85 8.87
N ILE A 23 -5.24 6.07 9.82
CA ILE A 23 -4.07 5.27 10.13
C ILE A 23 -4.41 4.38 11.32
N TYR A 24 -4.27 3.08 11.13
CA TYR A 24 -4.62 2.08 12.14
C TYR A 24 -3.53 1.04 12.27
N ARG A 25 -3.49 0.37 13.42
CA ARG A 25 -2.64 -0.78 13.62
C ARG A 25 -3.20 -1.99 12.86
N ARG A 26 -2.33 -2.68 12.12
CA ARG A 26 -2.63 -3.88 11.32
C ARG A 26 -2.76 -5.13 12.19
N PHE A 27 -2.10 -5.16 13.35
CA PHE A 27 -2.03 -6.30 14.26
C PHE A 27 -1.42 -7.56 13.59
N SER A 28 -0.40 -7.39 12.75
CA SER A 28 0.17 -8.47 11.93
C SER A 28 0.59 -9.70 12.74
N THR A 29 1.28 -9.50 13.87
CA THR A 29 1.73 -10.59 14.75
C THR A 29 0.55 -11.32 15.40
N LEU A 30 -0.50 -10.58 15.78
CA LEU A 30 -1.67 -11.17 16.42
C LEU A 30 -2.51 -11.96 15.40
N ASN A 31 -2.69 -11.43 14.19
CA ASN A 31 -3.37 -12.14 13.10
C ASN A 31 -2.60 -13.39 12.67
N ALA A 32 -1.27 -13.31 12.57
CA ALA A 32 -0.44 -14.48 12.30
C ALA A 32 -0.58 -15.55 13.39
N ARG A 33 -0.59 -15.13 14.67
CA ARG A 33 -0.83 -16.03 15.80
C ARG A 33 -2.20 -16.70 15.73
N ASN A 34 -3.25 -15.96 15.39
CA ASN A 34 -4.60 -16.50 15.22
C ASN A 34 -4.65 -17.56 14.10
N LEU A 35 -4.03 -17.27 12.95
CA LEU A 35 -3.94 -18.23 11.84
C LEU A 35 -3.20 -19.52 12.25
N LEU A 36 -2.10 -19.40 13.01
CA LEU A 36 -1.36 -20.56 13.50
C LEU A 36 -2.19 -21.42 14.45
N TYR A 37 -3.01 -20.81 15.32
CA TYR A 37 -3.90 -21.55 16.21
C TYR A 37 -5.02 -22.25 15.44
N LEU A 38 -5.67 -21.56 14.51
CA LEU A 38 -6.68 -22.18 13.63
C LEU A 38 -6.10 -23.33 12.81
N GLN A 39 -4.86 -23.19 12.31
CA GLN A 39 -4.16 -24.25 11.61
C GLN A 39 -3.88 -25.45 12.53
N ALA A 40 -3.42 -25.22 13.76
CA ALA A 40 -3.18 -26.31 14.71
C ALA A 40 -4.47 -27.07 15.07
N GLU A 41 -5.57 -26.35 15.30
CA GLU A 41 -6.89 -26.95 15.53
C GLU A 41 -7.34 -27.81 14.34
N LEU A 42 -7.16 -27.32 13.11
CA LEU A 42 -7.50 -28.07 11.89
C LEU A 42 -6.65 -29.32 11.71
N VAL A 43 -5.35 -29.27 12.00
CA VAL A 43 -4.47 -30.44 11.91
C VAL A 43 -4.91 -31.55 12.87
N ILE A 44 -5.32 -31.19 14.09
CA ILE A 44 -5.85 -32.18 15.05
C ILE A 44 -7.15 -32.78 14.53
N LEU A 45 -8.09 -31.94 14.08
CA LEU A 45 -9.37 -32.42 13.55
C LEU A 45 -9.21 -33.29 12.30
N GLU A 46 -8.24 -32.98 11.44
CA GLU A 46 -7.91 -33.79 10.26
C GLU A 46 -7.34 -35.16 10.68
N ALA A 47 -6.43 -35.19 11.66
CA ALA A 47 -5.89 -36.42 12.20
C ALA A 47 -7.00 -37.31 12.80
N ASP A 48 -7.88 -36.73 13.62
CA ASP A 48 -9.01 -37.42 14.22
C ASP A 48 -9.97 -37.96 13.16
N LEU A 49 -10.29 -37.16 12.15
CA LEU A 49 -11.18 -37.56 11.04
C LEU A 49 -10.58 -38.75 10.26
N ASN A 50 -9.28 -38.71 9.98
CA ASN A 50 -8.58 -39.81 9.31
C ASN A 50 -8.57 -41.07 10.18
N GLN A 51 -8.37 -40.93 11.49
CA GLN A 51 -8.41 -42.03 12.44
C GLN A 51 -9.80 -42.65 12.53
N PHE A 52 -10.86 -41.86 12.66
CA PHE A 52 -12.23 -42.37 12.68
C PHE A 52 -12.58 -43.08 11.36
N THR A 53 -12.23 -42.48 10.22
CA THR A 53 -12.43 -43.11 8.91
C THR A 53 -11.76 -44.48 8.83
N LYS A 54 -10.52 -44.59 9.32
CA LYS A 54 -9.78 -45.87 9.35
C LYS A 54 -10.44 -46.89 10.27
N ASN A 55 -10.87 -46.47 11.46
CA ASN A 55 -11.53 -47.34 12.42
C ASN A 55 -12.88 -47.84 11.89
N ASP A 56 -13.66 -46.98 11.23
CA ASP A 56 -14.96 -47.32 10.63
C ASP A 56 -14.82 -48.34 9.50
N CYS A 57 -13.74 -48.26 8.70
CA CYS A 57 -13.42 -49.28 7.68
C CYS A 57 -13.13 -50.66 8.27
N MET A 58 -12.54 -50.71 9.47
CA MET A 58 -12.14 -51.96 10.15
C MET A 58 -13.18 -52.43 11.17
N SER A 59 -14.27 -51.69 11.35
CA SER A 59 -15.32 -51.98 12.34
C SER A 59 -16.07 -53.26 12.00
N GLU A 60 -16.60 -53.94 13.01
CA GLU A 60 -17.51 -55.07 12.81
C GLU A 60 -18.94 -54.61 12.41
N ASP A 61 -19.31 -53.36 12.74
CA ASP A 61 -20.60 -52.77 12.35
C ASP A 61 -20.67 -52.58 10.82
N LEU A 62 -21.60 -53.26 10.16
CA LEU A 62 -21.83 -53.17 8.72
C LEU A 62 -22.18 -51.73 8.30
N ASN A 63 -22.92 -50.99 9.12
CA ASN A 63 -23.28 -49.61 8.80
C ASN A 63 -22.07 -48.68 8.81
N ALA A 64 -21.14 -48.88 9.76
CA ALA A 64 -19.90 -48.09 9.85
C ALA A 64 -19.01 -48.29 8.62
N LYS A 65 -18.91 -49.51 8.08
CA LYS A 65 -18.17 -49.77 6.83
C LYS A 65 -18.70 -49.00 5.64
N HIS A 66 -19.99 -48.64 5.64
CA HIS A 66 -20.61 -47.88 4.57
C HIS A 66 -20.39 -46.37 4.67
N TYR A 67 -19.93 -45.83 5.80
CA TYR A 67 -19.80 -44.38 6.01
C TYR A 67 -18.93 -43.69 4.95
N GLN A 68 -17.81 -44.31 4.54
CA GLN A 68 -16.91 -43.75 3.53
C GLN A 68 -17.54 -43.66 2.13
N LYS A 69 -18.54 -44.51 1.83
CA LYS A 69 -19.10 -44.68 0.48
C LYS A 69 -20.54 -44.20 0.34
N ASN A 70 -21.25 -44.01 1.46
CA ASN A 70 -22.67 -43.71 1.44
C ASN A 70 -23.03 -42.65 2.49
N TRP A 71 -23.44 -41.49 1.97
CA TRP A 71 -23.84 -40.33 2.75
C TRP A 71 -25.00 -40.61 3.71
N TYR A 72 -25.97 -41.43 3.32
CA TYR A 72 -27.12 -41.74 4.17
C TYR A 72 -26.66 -42.35 5.49
N TYR A 73 -25.81 -43.39 5.43
CA TYR A 73 -25.27 -44.04 6.62
C TYR A 73 -24.34 -43.10 7.42
N LEU A 74 -23.51 -42.31 6.75
CA LEU A 74 -22.62 -41.35 7.42
C LEU A 74 -23.39 -40.21 8.13
N SER A 75 -24.48 -39.73 7.55
CA SER A 75 -25.24 -38.59 8.09
C SER A 75 -26.32 -38.99 9.09
N GLU A 76 -26.58 -40.30 9.21
CA GLU A 76 -27.54 -40.86 10.14
C GLU A 76 -27.16 -40.56 11.61
N ARG A 77 -28.15 -40.13 12.39
CA ARG A 77 -27.99 -39.85 13.82
C ARG A 77 -28.67 -40.94 14.64
N LYS A 78 -27.88 -41.77 15.32
CA LYS A 78 -28.39 -42.76 16.27
C LYS A 78 -28.73 -42.03 17.57
N ASN A 79 -29.99 -42.09 18.02
CA ASN A 79 -30.48 -41.39 19.22
C ASN A 79 -30.20 -39.87 19.23
N GLY A 80 -30.23 -39.22 18.07
CA GLY A 80 -29.95 -37.78 17.93
C GLY A 80 -28.46 -37.40 17.93
N VAL A 81 -27.56 -38.35 18.17
CA VAL A 81 -26.11 -38.15 18.19
C VAL A 81 -25.51 -38.55 16.84
N ALA A 82 -24.70 -37.66 16.26
CA ALA A 82 -23.93 -37.96 15.04
C ALA A 82 -22.78 -38.91 15.38
N ASN A 83 -22.41 -39.79 14.44
CA ASN A 83 -21.20 -40.59 14.61
C ASN A 83 -19.94 -39.70 14.66
N SER A 84 -18.87 -40.21 15.24
CA SER A 84 -17.64 -39.45 15.49
C SER A 84 -17.02 -38.89 14.21
N GLN A 85 -17.05 -39.65 13.10
CA GLN A 85 -16.53 -39.20 11.81
C GLN A 85 -17.32 -37.99 11.30
N TYR A 86 -18.64 -38.07 11.27
CA TYR A 86 -19.49 -36.98 10.78
C TYR A 86 -19.46 -35.77 11.70
N HIS A 87 -19.48 -35.97 13.03
CA HIS A 87 -19.33 -34.89 14.00
C HIS A 87 -18.01 -34.13 13.81
N THR A 88 -16.89 -34.85 13.68
CA THR A 88 -15.57 -34.25 13.44
C THR A 88 -15.55 -33.49 12.12
N MET A 89 -16.17 -34.03 11.06
CA MET A 89 -16.29 -33.33 9.78
C MET A 89 -17.10 -32.01 9.90
N LEU A 90 -18.12 -31.95 10.75
CA LEU A 90 -18.84 -30.70 11.02
C LEU A 90 -17.95 -29.67 11.73
N CYS A 91 -17.14 -30.11 12.71
CA CYS A 91 -16.14 -29.25 13.35
C CYS A 91 -15.10 -28.74 12.33
N VAL A 92 -14.59 -29.62 11.46
CA VAL A 92 -13.68 -29.24 10.37
C VAL A 92 -14.32 -28.19 9.47
N ARG A 93 -15.58 -28.36 9.04
CA ARG A 93 -16.27 -27.38 8.17
C ARG A 93 -16.35 -26.00 8.82
N GLN A 94 -16.68 -25.93 10.10
CA GLN A 94 -16.73 -24.65 10.82
C GLN A 94 -15.33 -24.02 10.90
N LYS A 95 -14.34 -24.78 11.36
CA LYS A 95 -12.97 -24.26 11.57
C LYS A 95 -12.27 -23.89 10.28
N LEU A 96 -12.51 -24.66 9.21
CA LEU A 96 -11.94 -24.41 7.90
C LEU A 96 -12.53 -23.13 7.30
N LYS A 97 -13.81 -22.85 7.55
CA LYS A 97 -14.43 -21.57 7.18
C LYS A 97 -13.76 -20.41 7.93
N GLU A 98 -13.66 -20.49 9.25
CA GLU A 98 -13.00 -19.46 10.09
C GLU A 98 -11.56 -19.20 9.63
N TYR A 99 -10.78 -20.26 9.38
CA TYR A 99 -9.41 -20.18 8.87
C TYR A 99 -9.33 -19.49 7.50
N ASN A 100 -10.14 -19.92 6.54
CA ASN A 100 -10.11 -19.36 5.19
C ASN A 100 -10.54 -17.88 5.16
N GLU A 101 -11.54 -17.51 5.96
CA GLU A 101 -11.97 -16.12 6.12
C GLU A 101 -10.86 -15.25 6.73
N CYS A 102 -10.23 -15.71 7.81
CA CYS A 102 -9.10 -15.02 8.43
C CYS A 102 -7.92 -14.86 7.46
N LEU A 103 -7.61 -15.89 6.67
CA LEU A 103 -6.51 -15.87 5.71
C LEU A 103 -6.77 -14.84 4.59
N PHE A 104 -8.01 -14.78 4.10
CA PHE A 104 -8.41 -13.81 3.09
C PHE A 104 -8.36 -12.37 3.64
N GLN A 105 -8.87 -12.15 4.86
CA GLN A 105 -8.78 -10.86 5.54
C GLN A 105 -7.32 -10.44 5.74
N GLN A 106 -6.44 -11.35 6.16
CA GLN A 106 -5.02 -11.07 6.32
C GLN A 106 -4.34 -10.72 4.99
N ARG A 107 -4.70 -11.41 3.90
CA ARG A 107 -4.24 -11.05 2.56
C ARG A 107 -4.67 -9.63 2.20
N GLN A 108 -5.92 -9.25 2.45
CA GLN A 108 -6.39 -7.88 2.20
C GLN A 108 -5.64 -6.86 3.06
N LEU A 109 -5.46 -7.12 4.35
CA LEU A 109 -4.68 -6.26 5.25
C LEU A 109 -3.24 -6.07 4.78
N ALA A 110 -2.65 -7.10 4.16
CA ALA A 110 -1.31 -7.01 3.58
C ALA A 110 -1.21 -6.11 2.34
N THR A 111 -2.33 -5.86 1.64
CA THR A 111 -2.37 -4.99 0.45
C THR A 111 -2.49 -3.51 0.76
N PHE A 112 -2.85 -3.13 1.99
CA PHE A 112 -2.89 -1.72 2.37
C PHE A 112 -1.49 -1.11 2.45
N ASP A 113 -1.40 0.14 2.02
CA ASP A 113 -0.18 0.93 2.05
C ASP A 113 0.26 1.29 3.48
N LEU A 114 1.54 1.64 3.60
CA LEU A 114 2.06 2.22 4.82
C LEU A 114 1.64 3.70 4.93
N PRO A 115 1.43 4.21 6.14
CA PRO A 115 1.13 5.62 6.33
C PRO A 115 2.29 6.50 5.87
N GLU A 116 1.94 7.63 5.24
CA GLU A 116 2.91 8.67 4.90
C GLU A 116 3.52 9.26 6.19
N SER A 117 4.83 9.50 6.18
CA SER A 117 5.55 10.05 7.33
C SER A 117 5.01 11.41 7.79
N GLY A 118 4.60 12.27 6.85
CA GLY A 118 4.03 13.58 7.16
C GLY A 118 2.66 13.48 7.84
N ASN A 119 1.79 12.59 7.35
CA ASN A 119 0.47 12.34 7.93
C ASN A 119 0.59 11.70 9.32
N LEU A 120 1.56 10.79 9.51
CA LEU A 120 1.86 10.19 10.80
C LEU A 120 2.45 11.20 11.80
N GLU A 121 3.34 12.09 11.35
CA GLU A 121 3.90 13.16 12.17
C GLU A 121 2.82 14.16 12.60
N PHE A 122 1.96 14.56 11.66
CA PHE A 122 0.79 15.38 11.95
C PHE A 122 -0.11 14.73 13.00
N LEU A 123 -0.46 13.46 12.82
CA LEU A 123 -1.35 12.74 13.75
C LEU A 123 -0.73 12.64 15.15
N ASN A 124 0.57 12.35 15.25
CA ASN A 124 1.27 12.32 16.53
C ASN A 124 1.32 13.70 17.20
N HIS A 125 1.56 14.77 16.45
CA HIS A 125 1.53 16.13 16.98
C HIS A 125 0.12 16.50 17.46
N TRP A 126 -0.90 16.16 16.67
CA TRP A 126 -2.31 16.39 16.97
C TRP A 126 -2.74 15.72 18.28
N LEU A 127 -2.29 14.48 18.54
CA LEU A 127 -2.60 13.73 19.77
C LEU A 127 -1.97 14.33 21.03
N VAL A 128 -0.92 15.15 20.91
CA VAL A 128 -0.18 15.74 22.03
C VAL A 128 -0.48 17.24 22.20
N ASP A 129 -1.12 17.88 21.20
CA ASP A 129 -1.36 19.31 21.20
C ASP A 129 -2.39 19.73 22.26
N SER A 130 -1.90 20.37 23.33
CA SER A 130 -2.72 20.84 24.46
C SER A 130 -3.75 21.90 24.06
N ARG A 131 -3.61 22.53 22.87
CA ARG A 131 -4.60 23.47 22.33
C ARG A 131 -5.88 22.79 21.85
N GLN A 132 -5.88 21.47 21.73
CA GLN A 132 -7.01 20.72 21.22
C GLN A 132 -7.89 20.09 22.31
N ASN A 133 -7.94 20.66 23.52
CA ASN A 133 -8.79 20.12 24.60
C ASN A 133 -8.42 18.67 24.94
N ASP A 134 -7.15 18.46 25.31
CA ASP A 134 -6.60 17.20 25.82
C ASP A 134 -7.06 15.93 25.09
N CYS A 135 -6.83 15.87 23.77
CA CYS A 135 -7.12 14.70 22.94
C CYS A 135 -6.23 13.48 23.25
N ALA A 136 -5.34 13.57 24.26
CA ALA A 136 -4.39 12.53 24.58
C ALA A 136 -5.14 11.29 25.05
N LEU A 137 -4.88 10.16 24.40
CA LEU A 137 -5.39 8.87 24.89
C LEU A 137 -4.60 8.49 26.14
N GLU A 138 -5.30 7.98 27.16
CA GLU A 138 -4.67 7.59 28.43
C GLU A 138 -4.31 6.10 28.48
N GLY A 139 -4.89 5.30 27.58
CA GLY A 139 -4.79 3.84 27.56
C GLY A 139 -3.42 3.29 27.15
N LEU A 140 -3.33 1.96 27.08
CA LEU A 140 -2.15 1.24 26.56
C LEU A 140 -1.91 1.54 25.07
N ASP A 141 -2.95 1.98 24.38
CA ASP A 141 -2.95 2.33 22.96
C ASP A 141 -2.50 3.77 22.68
N ARG A 142 -2.23 4.57 23.72
CA ARG A 142 -1.80 5.98 23.56
C ARG A 142 -0.58 6.19 22.68
N ASN A 143 0.30 5.20 22.61
CA ASN A 143 1.55 5.27 21.86
C ASN A 143 1.49 4.52 20.51
N VAL A 144 0.34 4.01 20.08
CA VAL A 144 0.22 3.19 18.85
C VAL A 144 0.82 3.92 17.63
N TRP A 145 0.49 5.20 17.44
CA TRP A 145 1.02 5.99 16.33
C TRP A 145 2.44 6.51 16.56
N LYS A 146 2.86 6.66 17.82
CA LYS A 146 4.20 7.13 18.18
C LYS A 146 5.26 6.06 17.92
N GLU A 147 4.93 4.80 18.15
CA GLU A 147 5.83 3.68 17.87
C GLU A 147 6.05 3.49 16.37
N GLY A 148 5.08 3.87 15.53
CA GLY A 148 5.19 3.80 14.07
C GLY A 148 5.29 2.38 13.52
N LYS A 149 4.98 1.36 14.33
CA LYS A 149 5.13 -0.06 13.98
C LYS A 149 3.78 -0.65 13.59
N ASP A 150 3.80 -1.52 12.59
CA ASP A 150 2.63 -2.33 12.22
C ASP A 150 1.39 -1.49 11.90
N LEU A 151 1.59 -0.35 11.21
CA LEU A 151 0.53 0.57 10.81
C LEU A 151 0.13 0.37 9.35
N LEU A 152 -1.11 0.68 9.03
CA LEU A 152 -1.66 0.77 7.69
C LEU A 152 -2.50 2.04 7.54
N VAL A 153 -2.74 2.46 6.30
CA VAL A 153 -3.65 3.58 5.98
C VAL A 153 -4.82 3.08 5.12
N ILE A 154 -6.05 3.52 5.44
CA ILE A 154 -7.25 3.12 4.67
C ILE A 154 -7.20 3.65 3.24
N LYS A 155 -6.84 4.92 3.08
CA LYS A 155 -6.67 5.56 1.78
C LYS A 155 -5.26 6.15 1.70
N PRO A 156 -4.37 5.63 0.84
CA PRO A 156 -3.08 6.25 0.63
C PRO A 156 -3.27 7.66 0.07
N ASP A 157 -2.34 8.55 0.42
CA ASP A 157 -2.24 9.85 -0.19
C ASP A 157 -1.96 9.67 -1.69
N GLU A 158 -2.82 10.22 -2.56
CA GLU A 158 -2.69 10.07 -4.02
C GLU A 158 -1.32 10.60 -4.48
N ILE A 159 -0.73 11.57 -3.77
CA ILE A 159 0.61 12.10 -4.04
C ILE A 159 1.71 11.03 -3.85
N ALA A 160 1.58 10.17 -2.82
CA ALA A 160 2.59 9.17 -2.47
C ALA A 160 2.51 7.92 -3.36
N ALA A 161 1.30 7.49 -3.71
CA ALA A 161 1.07 6.34 -4.59
C ALA A 161 1.50 6.62 -6.05
N GLU A 162 1.52 7.89 -6.46
CA GLU A 162 1.92 8.29 -7.81
C GLU A 162 3.40 8.70 -7.93
N SER A 163 4.06 9.06 -6.83
CA SER A 163 5.48 9.41 -6.84
C SER A 163 6.37 8.18 -6.58
N PHE A 164 6.79 7.55 -7.67
CA PHE A 164 7.88 6.55 -7.69
C PHE A 164 9.25 7.08 -7.23
N THR A 165 9.31 8.29 -6.70
CA THR A 165 10.55 8.89 -6.22
C THR A 165 10.40 9.37 -4.78
N ARG A 166 11.15 8.68 -3.93
CA ARG A 166 11.57 9.09 -2.59
C ARG A 166 12.50 10.32 -2.67
N ILE A 167 12.12 11.35 -3.43
CA ILE A 167 12.79 12.66 -3.38
C ILE A 167 12.37 13.30 -2.06
N PRO A 168 13.30 13.85 -1.27
CA PRO A 168 12.94 14.46 0.00
C PRO A 168 11.93 15.58 -0.28
N ARG A 169 10.73 15.48 0.30
CA ARG A 169 9.64 16.44 0.16
C ARG A 169 9.95 17.84 0.71
N LYS A 170 11.03 17.97 1.48
CA LYS A 170 11.39 19.18 2.24
C LYS A 170 11.78 20.43 1.40
N PRO A 171 12.52 20.36 0.27
CA PRO A 171 12.86 21.55 -0.50
C PRO A 171 11.70 22.04 -1.37
N LEU A 172 10.86 21.15 -1.92
CA LEU A 172 9.73 21.51 -2.78
C LEU A 172 8.62 22.24 -2.00
N THR A 173 8.27 21.74 -0.81
CA THR A 173 7.32 22.43 0.07
C THR A 173 7.90 23.76 0.57
N ALA A 174 9.19 23.82 0.90
CA ALA A 174 9.86 25.06 1.29
C ALA A 174 9.86 26.13 0.19
N ILE A 175 10.16 25.76 -1.06
CA ILE A 175 10.15 26.69 -2.20
C ILE A 175 8.73 27.23 -2.45
N TYR A 176 7.71 26.38 -2.35
CA TYR A 176 6.31 26.80 -2.50
C TYR A 176 5.83 27.69 -1.34
N HIS A 177 6.22 27.37 -0.09
CA HIS A 177 5.94 28.22 1.08
C HIS A 177 6.62 29.59 0.98
N ILE A 178 7.86 29.66 0.47
CA ILE A 178 8.59 30.92 0.25
C ILE A 178 7.92 31.77 -0.85
N PHE A 179 7.51 31.14 -1.96
CA PHE A 179 6.84 31.83 -3.05
C PHE A 179 5.46 32.38 -2.64
N ARG A 180 4.72 31.64 -1.81
CA ARG A 180 3.38 32.02 -1.37
C ARG A 180 3.38 33.02 -0.20
N MET A 181 4.37 32.99 0.70
CA MET A 181 4.57 34.05 1.71
C MET A 181 4.75 35.43 1.08
N ARG A 182 5.24 35.49 -0.17
CA ARG A 182 5.45 36.73 -0.92
C ARG A 182 4.18 37.30 -1.56
N CYS A 183 3.12 36.50 -1.73
CA CYS A 183 1.97 36.86 -2.58
C CYS A 183 0.61 37.03 -1.87
N ARG A 184 0.41 36.66 -0.60
CA ARG A 184 -0.89 36.94 0.06
C ARG A 184 -0.86 36.92 1.60
N ARG A 185 -0.91 38.11 2.20
CA ARG A 185 -1.48 38.33 3.54
C ARG A 185 -3.01 38.24 3.44
N ARG A 186 -3.63 37.16 3.90
CA ARG A 186 -5.02 37.21 4.39
C ARG A 186 -5.39 35.97 5.21
N GLN A 187 -5.71 36.26 6.48
CA GLN A 187 -6.60 35.56 7.41
C GLN A 187 -6.61 34.03 7.39
N ALA A 188 -5.95 33.45 8.39
CA ALA A 188 -6.18 32.08 8.83
C ALA A 188 -7.30 32.10 9.87
N ASP A 189 -8.35 31.30 9.65
CA ASP A 189 -9.28 30.92 10.72
C ASP A 189 -8.53 30.03 11.73
N GLU A 190 -8.62 30.40 12.99
CA GLU A 190 -7.79 29.94 14.11
C GLU A 190 -8.04 28.49 14.57
N GLU A 191 -8.96 27.75 13.93
CA GLU A 191 -9.31 26.36 14.31
C GLU A 191 -8.98 25.30 13.26
N SER A 192 -8.45 25.68 12.09
CA SER A 192 -8.15 24.73 11.01
C SER A 192 -6.65 24.71 10.68
N LEU A 193 -5.87 24.10 11.56
CA LEU A 193 -4.45 23.79 11.36
C LEU A 193 -4.22 22.67 10.30
N ILE A 194 -5.19 22.47 9.41
CA ILE A 194 -5.17 21.48 8.34
C ILE A 194 -5.25 22.27 7.05
N TYR A 195 -4.09 22.71 6.58
CA TYR A 195 -3.93 23.13 5.18
C TYR A 195 -4.15 21.90 4.31
N VAL A 196 -5.41 21.59 4.01
CA VAL A 196 -5.76 20.68 2.92
C VAL A 196 -5.27 21.35 1.65
N TYR A 197 -4.04 21.03 1.28
CA TYR A 197 -3.54 21.40 -0.02
C TYR A 197 -4.44 20.68 -1.03
N ASN A 198 -4.92 21.34 -2.07
CA ASN A 198 -5.69 20.67 -3.10
C ASN A 198 -4.72 19.80 -3.90
N GLU A 199 -4.45 18.60 -3.38
CA GLU A 199 -3.42 17.64 -3.81
C GLU A 199 -3.39 17.50 -5.34
N LYS A 200 -4.56 17.54 -5.99
CA LYS A 200 -4.73 17.45 -7.45
C LYS A 200 -4.05 18.56 -8.23
N ILE A 201 -4.06 19.80 -7.73
CA ILE A 201 -3.42 20.95 -8.41
C ILE A 201 -1.89 20.82 -8.37
N VAL A 202 -1.40 20.25 -7.28
CA VAL A 202 0.02 20.16 -6.92
C VAL A 202 0.68 19.07 -7.73
N ILE A 203 0.03 17.91 -7.77
CA ILE A 203 0.39 16.78 -8.61
C ILE A 203 0.46 17.24 -10.06
N ARG A 204 -0.59 17.91 -10.54
CA ARG A 204 -0.63 18.40 -11.93
C ARG A 204 0.51 19.38 -12.25
N ILE A 205 0.85 20.28 -11.33
CA ILE A 205 1.97 21.21 -11.52
C ILE A 205 3.32 20.49 -11.49
N ALA A 206 3.51 19.53 -10.57
CA ALA A 206 4.74 18.75 -10.48
C ALA A 206 4.96 17.89 -11.74
N ASP A 207 3.91 17.23 -12.23
CA ASP A 207 3.94 16.44 -13.46
C ASP A 207 4.19 17.32 -14.70
N MET A 208 3.59 18.51 -14.75
CA MET A 208 3.85 19.49 -15.80
C MET A 208 5.32 19.94 -15.80
N ILE A 209 5.92 20.21 -14.64
CA ILE A 209 7.32 20.60 -14.53
C ILE A 209 8.23 19.42 -14.90
N GLY A 210 7.92 18.21 -14.42
CA GLY A 210 8.67 17.00 -14.73
C GLY A 210 8.68 16.67 -16.22
N SER A 211 7.51 16.76 -16.88
CA SER A 211 7.39 16.56 -18.33
C SER A 211 8.05 17.67 -19.14
N ALA A 212 8.01 18.92 -18.68
CA ALA A 212 8.74 20.03 -19.32
C ALA A 212 10.27 19.81 -19.25
N ILE A 213 10.80 19.39 -18.10
CA ILE A 213 12.22 19.07 -17.96
C ILE A 213 12.59 17.87 -18.84
N ALA A 214 11.80 16.80 -18.83
CA ALA A 214 12.05 15.61 -19.65
C ALA A 214 12.04 15.91 -21.15
N SER A 215 11.15 16.80 -21.63
CA SER A 215 11.09 17.20 -23.04
C SER A 215 12.20 18.18 -23.46
N SER A 216 12.78 18.93 -22.52
CA SER A 216 13.94 19.79 -22.79
C SER A 216 15.25 19.00 -22.98
N LEU A 217 15.33 17.79 -22.42
CA LEU A 217 16.54 16.96 -22.40
C LEU A 217 16.98 16.50 -23.80
N PRO A 218 16.08 16.04 -24.70
CA PRO A 218 16.41 15.78 -26.10
C PRO A 218 16.99 16.98 -26.84
N VAL A 219 16.42 18.17 -26.64
CA VAL A 219 16.87 19.40 -27.30
C VAL A 219 18.26 19.78 -26.83
N LEU A 220 18.50 19.71 -25.51
CA LEU A 220 19.81 19.96 -24.92
C LEU A 220 20.87 19.01 -25.47
N ALA A 221 20.53 17.74 -25.64
CA ALA A 221 21.45 16.75 -26.19
C ALA A 221 21.89 17.13 -27.62
N VAL A 222 20.96 17.54 -28.49
CA VAL A 222 21.29 17.97 -29.86
C VAL A 222 22.21 19.20 -29.87
N VAL A 223 21.94 20.18 -29.00
CA VAL A 223 22.79 21.39 -28.88
C VAL A 223 24.21 21.03 -28.44
N VAL A 224 24.36 20.15 -27.45
CA VAL A 224 25.68 19.69 -26.98
C VAL A 224 26.41 18.92 -28.08
N LEU A 225 25.70 18.05 -28.82
CA LEU A 225 26.28 17.32 -29.95
C LEU A 225 26.78 18.26 -31.06
N TYR A 226 26.10 19.39 -31.29
CA TYR A 226 26.52 20.38 -32.30
C TYR A 226 27.87 21.03 -31.96
N SER A 227 28.16 21.27 -30.69
CA SER A 227 29.41 21.94 -30.28
C SER A 227 30.65 21.05 -30.33
N VAL A 228 30.49 19.72 -30.30
CA VAL A 228 31.60 18.76 -30.25
C VAL A 228 31.99 18.33 -31.67
N HIS A 229 33.26 18.41 -32.01
CA HIS A 229 33.75 18.09 -33.36
C HIS A 229 34.36 16.67 -33.45
N GLU A 230 34.80 16.10 -32.33
CA GLU A 230 35.40 14.77 -32.24
C GLU A 230 34.35 13.63 -32.33
N MET A 231 34.56 12.68 -33.26
CA MET A 231 33.58 11.62 -33.56
C MET A 231 33.39 10.63 -32.42
N LEU A 232 34.47 10.23 -31.73
CA LEU A 232 34.39 9.35 -30.56
C LEU A 232 33.67 10.02 -29.39
N ALA A 233 33.90 11.32 -29.19
CA ALA A 233 33.21 12.09 -28.16
C ALA A 233 31.71 12.21 -28.46
N ARG A 234 31.32 12.43 -29.73
CA ARG A 234 29.91 12.42 -30.16
C ARG A 234 29.22 11.10 -29.82
N LEU A 235 29.85 9.97 -30.14
CA LEU A 235 29.29 8.64 -29.88
C LEU A 235 29.09 8.39 -28.37
N GLY A 236 30.07 8.80 -27.55
CA GLY A 236 29.98 8.72 -26.08
C GLY A 236 28.83 9.57 -25.51
N ILE A 237 28.64 10.78 -26.04
CA ILE A 237 27.57 11.69 -25.63
C ILE A 237 26.19 11.11 -26.01
N ILE A 238 26.03 10.50 -27.19
CA ILE A 238 24.80 9.80 -27.58
C ILE A 238 24.45 8.72 -26.57
N ALA A 239 25.41 7.83 -26.28
CA ALA A 239 25.18 6.73 -25.32
C ALA A 239 24.77 7.28 -23.94
N LEU A 240 25.45 8.33 -23.46
CA LEU A 240 25.15 8.96 -22.19
C LEU A 240 23.73 9.56 -22.16
N PHE A 241 23.38 10.41 -23.12
CA PHE A 241 22.07 11.07 -23.13
C PHE A 241 20.92 10.09 -23.37
N THR A 242 21.15 9.00 -24.11
CA THR A 242 20.15 7.95 -24.30
C THR A 242 19.82 7.25 -22.97
N VAL A 243 20.83 6.95 -22.15
CA VAL A 243 20.64 6.37 -20.81
C VAL A 243 19.95 7.36 -19.87
N VAL A 244 20.37 8.63 -19.88
CA VAL A 244 19.75 9.68 -19.06
C VAL A 244 18.29 9.91 -19.45
N PHE A 245 17.96 9.91 -20.74
CA PHE A 245 16.59 10.04 -21.24
C PHE A 245 15.71 8.86 -20.82
N ALA A 246 16.21 7.62 -20.96
CA ALA A 246 15.50 6.43 -20.50
C ALA A 246 15.24 6.48 -18.99
N LEU A 247 16.24 6.87 -18.19
CA LEU A 247 16.08 7.08 -16.75
C LEU A 247 15.03 8.15 -16.44
N ALA A 248 15.06 9.29 -17.14
CA ALA A 248 14.08 10.35 -16.96
C ALA A 248 12.65 9.86 -17.25
N LEU A 249 12.43 9.10 -18.33
CA LEU A 249 11.11 8.55 -18.66
C LEU A 249 10.62 7.55 -17.61
N VAL A 250 11.50 6.67 -17.11
CA VAL A 250 11.15 5.71 -16.03
C VAL A 250 10.75 6.45 -14.75
N VAL A 251 11.41 7.57 -14.46
CA VAL A 251 11.18 8.36 -13.25
C VAL A 251 9.92 9.23 -13.36
N THR A 252 9.65 9.79 -14.54
CA THR A 252 8.59 10.80 -14.74
C THR A 252 7.29 10.23 -15.29
N THR A 253 7.29 9.03 -15.86
CA THR A 253 6.10 8.48 -16.53
C THR A 253 5.72 7.10 -16.01
N LYS A 254 4.41 6.81 -15.99
CA LYS A 254 3.86 5.46 -15.75
C LYS A 254 3.81 4.62 -17.03
N ALA A 255 4.68 4.89 -18.00
CA ALA A 255 4.66 4.23 -19.29
C ALA A 255 5.06 2.75 -19.16
N LYS A 256 4.52 1.87 -20.01
CA LYS A 256 4.92 0.47 -20.01
C LYS A 256 6.37 0.38 -20.46
N ARG A 257 7.11 -0.64 -20.00
CA ARG A 257 8.51 -0.85 -20.39
C ARG A 257 8.71 -0.82 -21.91
N VAL A 258 7.76 -1.39 -22.65
CA VAL A 258 7.76 -1.40 -24.13
C VAL A 258 7.71 0.01 -24.72
N ASP A 259 6.89 0.91 -24.16
CA ASP A 259 6.76 2.29 -24.64
C ASP A 259 8.05 3.08 -24.36
N ILE A 260 8.69 2.84 -23.21
CA ILE A 260 9.97 3.45 -22.84
C ILE A 260 11.07 3.01 -23.80
N PHE A 261 11.13 1.72 -24.16
CA PHE A 261 12.08 1.22 -25.15
C PHE A 261 11.86 1.84 -26.52
N ALA A 262 10.61 1.94 -26.97
CA ALA A 262 10.27 2.55 -28.26
C ALA A 262 10.68 4.03 -28.30
N ALA A 263 10.36 4.82 -27.27
CA ALA A 263 10.74 6.22 -27.18
C ALA A 263 12.26 6.41 -27.13
N THR A 264 12.97 5.56 -26.38
CA THR A 264 14.44 5.61 -26.28
C THR A 264 15.11 5.24 -27.60
N ALA A 265 14.60 4.23 -28.30
CA ALA A 265 15.11 3.84 -29.63
C ALA A 265 14.88 4.92 -30.68
N ALA A 266 13.71 5.56 -30.66
CA ALA A 266 13.42 6.70 -31.53
C ALA A 266 14.36 7.88 -31.26
N PHE A 267 14.58 8.22 -29.99
CA PHE A 267 15.52 9.26 -29.59
C PHE A 267 16.96 8.98 -30.04
N ALA A 268 17.46 7.77 -29.78
CA ALA A 268 18.80 7.35 -30.21
C ALA A 268 18.96 7.41 -31.74
N SER A 269 17.94 6.98 -32.48
CA SER A 269 17.95 7.04 -33.95
C SER A 269 18.09 8.46 -34.47
N VAL A 270 17.35 9.43 -33.89
CA VAL A 270 17.44 10.85 -34.25
C VAL A 270 18.84 11.40 -34.00
N GLN A 271 19.47 11.05 -32.88
CA GLN A 271 20.83 11.51 -32.57
C GLN A 271 21.88 10.93 -33.52
N VAL A 272 21.78 9.64 -33.85
CA VAL A 272 22.72 8.98 -34.77
C VAL A 272 22.60 9.58 -36.18
N VAL A 273 21.38 9.83 -36.66
CA VAL A 273 21.16 10.50 -37.95
C VAL A 273 21.76 11.91 -37.96
N PHE A 274 21.56 12.69 -36.88
CA PHE A 274 22.13 14.03 -36.75
C PHE A 274 23.67 14.03 -36.78
N VAL A 275 24.31 13.07 -36.09
CA VAL A 275 25.77 12.91 -36.17
C VAL A 275 26.20 12.58 -37.58
N GLY A 276 25.53 11.64 -38.25
CA GLY A 276 25.84 11.25 -39.63
C GLY A 276 25.76 12.42 -40.62
N SER A 277 24.78 13.32 -40.46
CA SER A 277 24.63 14.50 -41.33
C SER A 277 25.64 15.60 -41.07
N THR A 278 26.17 15.69 -39.84
CA THR A 278 27.14 16.73 -39.44
C THR A 278 28.60 16.28 -39.54
N SER A 279 28.83 15.04 -39.96
CA SER A 279 30.12 14.46 -40.30
C SER A 279 30.37 14.31 -41.81
N SER A 280 29.37 14.63 -42.64
CA SER A 280 29.53 14.84 -44.09
C SER A 280 29.93 16.27 -44.38
#